data_AF-A0A3A6G6H4-F1
#
_entry.id   AF-A0A3A6G6H4-F1
#
_cell.length_a   1.000
_cell.length_b   1.000
_cell.length_c   1.000
_cell.angle_alpha   90.00
_cell.angle_beta   90.00
_cell.angle_gamma   90.00
#
_symmetry.space_group_name_H-M   'P 1'
#
loop_
_entity.id
_entity.type
_entity.pdbx_description
1 polymer ?
#
loop_
_entity_poly.entity_id
_entity_poly.type
_entity_poly.pdbx_seq_one_letter_code
_entity_poly.pdbx_strand_id
1 'polypeptide(L)'
;MYQSIANTEHRRLLKEERDAFYKESVVNINEVSTQVKSAKKAQYGKTDVGVVECDIDVKGTRNDQAFEKIYTMQMVVNYQTNVVSVYEVEDITWE
;
A
#
# COMPACT_ATOMS: atom_id res chain seq x y z
N MET A 1 4.17 -2.75 9.32
CA MET A 1 3.60 -2.24 8.05
C MET A 1 4.20 -0.89 7.66
N TYR A 2 4.06 0.21 8.42
CA TYR A 2 4.72 1.50 8.09
C TYR A 2 6.23 1.46 7.97
N GLN A 3 6.88 0.61 8.77
CA GLN A 3 8.33 0.45 8.73
C GLN A 3 8.84 -0.05 7.38
N SER A 4 7.96 -0.65 6.57
CA SER A 4 8.23 -1.16 5.24
C SER A 4 8.05 -0.13 4.13
N ILE A 5 7.55 1.09 4.41
CA ILE A 5 7.40 2.18 3.42
C ILE A 5 8.71 2.96 3.35
N ALA A 6 9.51 2.79 2.31
CA ALA A 6 10.83 3.41 2.17
C ALA A 6 10.75 4.95 2.27
N ASN A 7 9.78 5.54 1.57
CA ASN A 7 9.56 6.98 1.54
C ASN A 7 9.12 7.52 2.91
N THR A 8 10.00 8.27 3.57
CA THR A 8 9.81 8.76 4.94
C THR A 8 8.73 9.83 5.05
N GLU A 9 8.56 10.68 4.03
CA GLU A 9 7.53 11.73 4.00
C GLU A 9 6.15 11.12 3.85
N HIS A 10 5.95 10.26 2.85
CA HIS A 10 4.68 9.57 2.63
C HIS A 10 4.32 8.69 3.84
N ARG A 11 5.31 8.01 4.44
CA ARG A 11 5.11 7.27 5.69
C ARG A 11 4.58 8.16 6.82
N ARG A 12 5.10 9.37 6.98
CA ARG A 12 4.66 10.32 8.03
C ARG A 12 3.24 10.80 7.77
N LEU A 13 2.96 11.27 6.55
CA LEU A 13 1.65 11.79 6.15
C LEU A 13 0.56 10.72 6.30
N LEU A 14 0.82 9.50 5.83
CA LEU A 14 -0.13 8.39 5.94
C LEU A 14 -0.44 8.03 7.40
N LYS A 15 0.56 8.13 8.28
CA LYS A 15 0.38 7.89 9.71
C LYS A 15 -0.51 8.96 10.33
N GLU A 16 -0.26 10.24 10.04
CA GLU A 16 -1.06 11.35 10.55
C GLU A 16 -2.51 11.31 10.07
N GLU A 17 -2.73 11.08 8.77
CA GLU A 17 -4.07 10.96 8.19
C GLU A 17 -4.84 9.77 8.79
N ARG A 18 -4.19 8.61 8.93
CA ARG A 18 -4.81 7.45 9.59
C ARG A 18 -5.19 7.78 11.04
N ASP A 19 -4.26 8.33 11.82
CA ASP A 19 -4.50 8.61 13.23
C ASP A 19 -5.69 9.58 13.39
N ALA A 20 -5.84 10.55 12.48
CA ALA A 20 -7.01 11.42 12.44
C ALA A 20 -8.30 10.69 11.97
N PHE A 21 -8.20 9.83 10.96
CA PHE A 21 -9.34 9.10 10.39
C PHE A 21 -10.00 8.16 11.42
N TYR A 22 -9.19 7.43 12.19
CA TYR A 22 -9.66 6.47 13.19
C TYR A 22 -9.95 7.10 14.57
N LYS A 23 -9.68 8.40 14.76
CA LYS A 23 -9.99 9.08 16.02
C LYS A 23 -11.50 9.18 16.20
N GLU A 24 -11.99 8.63 17.31
CA GLU A 24 -13.39 8.70 17.76
C GLU A 24 -14.40 8.31 16.66
N SER A 25 -14.04 7.32 15.85
CA SER A 25 -14.85 6.89 14.72
C SER A 25 -15.15 5.39 14.74
N VAL A 26 -16.31 5.03 14.18
CA VAL A 26 -16.65 3.66 13.81
C VAL A 26 -16.39 3.53 12.32
N VAL A 27 -15.45 2.67 11.96
CA VAL A 27 -15.04 2.44 10.57
C VAL A 27 -15.41 1.01 10.18
N ASN A 28 -16.18 0.87 9.10
CA ASN A 28 -16.45 -0.40 8.46
C ASN A 28 -15.84 -0.38 7.06
N ILE A 29 -15.07 -1.42 6.72
CA ILE A 29 -14.58 -1.63 5.36
C ILE A 29 -15.56 -2.57 4.67
N ASN A 30 -16.11 -2.14 3.54
CA ASN A 30 -17.10 -2.90 2.78
C ASN A 30 -16.43 -3.65 1.62
N GLU A 31 -15.48 -3.03 0.95
CA GLU A 31 -14.81 -3.60 -0.22
C GLU A 31 -13.35 -3.15 -0.25
N VAL A 32 -12.49 -4.10 -0.63
CA VAL A 32 -11.12 -3.82 -1.02
C VAL A 32 -10.90 -4.51 -2.35
N SER A 33 -10.57 -3.75 -3.38
CA SER A 33 -10.19 -4.29 -4.68
C SER A 33 -8.73 -3.91 -4.98
N THR A 34 -8.06 -4.75 -5.76
CA THR A 34 -6.66 -4.52 -6.13
C THR A 34 -6.47 -4.81 -7.60
N GLN A 35 -5.85 -3.86 -8.30
CA GLN A 35 -5.51 -3.99 -9.70
C GLN A 35 -4.00 -3.86 -9.88
N VAL A 36 -3.35 -4.90 -10.40
CA VAL A 36 -1.95 -4.81 -10.82
C VAL A 36 -1.87 -3.98 -12.10
N LYS A 37 -1.15 -2.87 -12.04
CA LYS A 37 -0.86 -2.01 -13.19
C LYS A 37 0.32 -2.54 -13.98
N SER A 38 1.40 -2.89 -13.28
CA SER A 38 2.60 -3.41 -13.91
C SER A 38 3.36 -4.36 -12.99
N ALA A 39 4.09 -5.29 -13.60
CA ALA A 39 5.04 -6.14 -12.90
C ALA A 39 6.27 -6.30 -13.80
N LYS A 40 7.45 -5.92 -13.29
CA LYS A 40 8.71 -5.98 -14.04
C LYS A 40 9.83 -6.55 -13.20
N LYS A 41 10.78 -7.22 -13.84
CA LYS A 41 12.02 -7.63 -13.18
C LYS A 41 12.94 -6.41 -13.03
N ALA A 42 13.58 -6.27 -11.88
CA ALA A 42 14.59 -5.25 -11.59
C ALA A 42 15.77 -5.87 -10.83
N GLN A 43 16.85 -5.11 -10.66
CA GLN A 43 17.95 -5.47 -9.79
C GLN A 43 18.04 -4.49 -8.63
N TYR A 44 18.03 -5.04 -7.42
CA TYR A 44 18.28 -4.29 -6.19
C TYR A 44 19.60 -4.78 -5.59
N GLY A 45 20.66 -3.99 -5.76
CA GLY A 45 22.03 -4.42 -5.44
C GLY A 45 22.50 -5.57 -6.34
N LYS A 46 22.76 -6.75 -5.75
CA LYS A 46 23.16 -7.97 -6.48
C LYS A 46 22.03 -9.01 -6.59
N THR A 47 20.82 -8.65 -6.19
CA THR A 47 19.67 -9.55 -6.14
C THR A 47 18.66 -9.17 -7.20
N ASP A 48 18.24 -10.14 -8.00
CA ASP A 48 17.12 -9.98 -8.92
C ASP A 48 15.80 -9.95 -8.11
N VAL A 49 15.00 -8.92 -8.34
CA VAL A 49 13.70 -8.71 -7.68
C VAL A 49 12.63 -8.42 -8.72
N GLY A 50 11.35 -8.54 -8.32
CA GLY A 50 10.23 -7.98 -9.07
C GLY A 50 9.84 -6.63 -8.48
N VAL A 51 9.49 -5.67 -9.33
CA VAL A 51 8.81 -4.44 -8.93
C VAL A 51 7.39 -4.52 -9.46
N VAL A 52 6.43 -4.37 -8.56
CA VAL A 52 5.00 -4.43 -8.86
C VAL A 52 4.37 -3.10 -8.51
N GLU A 53 3.64 -2.52 -9.46
CA GLU A 53 2.80 -1.36 -9.23
C GLU A 53 1.35 -1.81 -9.23
N CYS A 54 0.58 -1.41 -8.22
CA CYS A 54 -0.83 -1.73 -8.13
C CYS A 54 -1.64 -0.58 -7.52
N ASP A 55 -2.90 -0.52 -7.93
CA ASP A 55 -3.90 0.30 -7.28
C ASP A 55 -4.71 -0.53 -6.30
N ILE A 56 -4.97 0.02 -5.14
CA ILE A 56 -5.89 -0.53 -4.14
C ILE A 56 -7.01 0.47 -3.92
N ASP A 57 -8.22 0.05 -4.22
CA ASP A 57 -9.44 0.81 -3.95
C ASP A 57 -10.11 0.24 -2.69
N VAL A 58 -10.24 1.09 -1.68
CA VAL A 58 -10.83 0.78 -0.37
C VAL A 58 -12.11 1.58 -0.19
N LYS A 59 -13.23 0.87 -0.11
CA LYS A 59 -14.57 1.46 0.11
C LYS A 59 -15.13 1.05 1.46
N GLY A 60 -15.78 1.99 2.12
CA GLY A 60 -16.28 1.76 3.46
C GLY A 60 -17.24 2.83 3.96
N THR A 61 -17.52 2.78 5.26
CA THR A 61 -18.23 3.83 5.99
C THR A 61 -17.44 4.27 7.21
N ARG A 62 -17.40 5.57 7.48
CA ARG A 62 -16.90 6.18 8.73
C ARG A 62 -18.05 6.92 9.38
N ASN A 63 -18.47 6.50 10.58
CA ASN A 63 -19.64 7.06 11.26
C ASN A 63 -20.87 7.13 10.32
N ASP A 64 -21.16 6.01 9.65
CA ASP A 64 -22.24 5.84 8.65
C ASP A 64 -22.12 6.68 7.37
N GLN A 65 -21.04 7.46 7.21
CA GLN A 65 -20.76 8.20 5.98
C GLN A 65 -19.85 7.38 5.07
N ALA A 66 -20.26 7.18 3.82
CA ALA A 66 -19.46 6.46 2.83
C ALA A 66 -18.13 7.18 2.56
N PHE A 67 -17.07 6.39 2.37
CA PHE A 67 -15.79 6.86 1.87
C PHE A 67 -15.25 5.89 0.82
N GLU A 68 -14.40 6.42 -0.03
CA GLU A 68 -13.58 5.69 -0.99
C GLU A 68 -12.16 6.26 -0.87
N LYS A 69 -11.16 5.38 -0.87
CA LYS A 69 -9.76 5.77 -0.82
C LYS A 69 -8.99 4.91 -1.81
N ILE A 70 -8.30 5.57 -2.74
CA ILE A 70 -7.51 4.88 -3.75
C ILE A 70 -6.04 5.08 -3.43
N TYR A 71 -5.32 3.98 -3.26
CA TYR A 71 -3.88 3.96 -3.05
C TYR A 71 -3.19 3.46 -4.32
N THR A 72 -2.15 4.17 -4.77
CA THR A 72 -1.18 3.61 -5.71
C THR A 72 0.05 3.18 -4.91
N MET A 73 0.46 1.92 -5.05
CA MET A 73 1.62 1.38 -4.35
C MET A 73 2.63 0.79 -5.32
N GLN A 74 3.91 1.05 -5.05
CA GLN A 74 5.03 0.38 -5.69
C GLN A 74 5.71 -0.55 -4.68
N MET A 75 5.73 -1.84 -4.98
CA MET A 75 6.24 -2.89 -4.11
C MET A 75 7.44 -3.60 -4.76
N VAL A 76 8.48 -3.84 -3.96
CA VAL A 76 9.56 -4.75 -4.32
C VAL A 76 9.20 -6.13 -3.79
N VAL A 77 9.06 -7.09 -4.69
CA VAL A 77 8.80 -8.49 -4.38
C VAL A 77 10.03 -9.33 -4.68
N ASN A 78 10.38 -10.22 -3.75
CA ASN A 78 11.41 -11.22 -4.00
C ASN A 78 10.75 -12.56 -4.32
N TYR A 79 11.32 -13.29 -5.28
CA TYR A 79 10.94 -14.66 -5.58
C TYR A 79 12.11 -15.58 -5.27
N GLN A 80 12.11 -16.13 -4.06
CA GLN A 80 13.08 -17.15 -3.64
C GLN A 80 12.31 -18.43 -3.32
N THR A 81 12.76 -19.55 -3.91
CA THR A 81 12.27 -20.90 -3.56
C THR A 81 10.75 -21.06 -3.55
N ASN A 82 10.07 -20.53 -4.58
CA ASN A 82 8.59 -20.55 -4.73
C ASN A 82 7.79 -19.72 -3.72
N VAL A 83 8.44 -18.85 -2.94
CA VAL A 83 7.78 -17.91 -2.03
C VAL A 83 7.87 -16.50 -2.63
N VAL A 84 6.71 -15.86 -2.82
CA VAL A 84 6.63 -14.44 -3.13
C VAL A 84 6.48 -13.68 -1.81
N SER A 85 7.43 -12.80 -1.52
CA SER A 85 7.37 -11.93 -0.34
C SER A 85 7.54 -10.46 -0.74
N VAL A 86 6.71 -9.57 -0.19
CA VAL A 86 6.94 -8.12 -0.28
C VAL A 86 8.12 -7.78 0.63
N TYR A 87 9.23 -7.36 0.01
CA TYR A 87 10.45 -6.96 0.69
C TYR A 87 10.32 -5.53 1.23
N GLU A 88 9.80 -4.64 0.40
CA GLU A 88 9.70 -3.21 0.68
C GLU A 88 8.53 -2.62 -0.13
N VAL A 89 7.86 -1.62 0.44
CA VAL A 89 6.97 -0.72 -0.29
C VAL A 89 7.82 0.50 -0.59
N GLU A 90 8.27 0.64 -1.83
CA GLU A 90 9.14 1.76 -2.24
C GLU A 90 8.39 3.07 -2.08
N ASP A 91 7.15 3.10 -2.57
CA ASP A 91 6.32 4.28 -2.51
C ASP A 91 4.83 3.94 -2.34
N ILE A 92 4.13 4.89 -1.73
CA ILE A 92 2.68 4.85 -1.58
C ILE A 92 2.12 6.27 -1.71
N THR A 93 1.18 6.45 -2.61
CA THR A 93 0.43 7.70 -2.81
C THR A 93 -1.06 7.40 -2.77
N TRP A 94 -1.88 8.43 -2.54
CA TRP A 94 -3.31 8.24 -2.38
C TRP A 94 -4.14 9.48 -2.73
N GLU A 95 -5.37 9.22 -3.15
CA GLU A 95 -6.44 10.20 -3.38
C GLU A 95 -7.57 9.95 -2.39
#